data_AF-A0A5N1JCV8-F1
#
_entry.id   AF-A0A5N1JCV8-F1
#
_cell.length_a   1.000
_cell.length_b   1.000
_cell.length_c   1.000
_cell.angle_alpha   90.00
_cell.angle_beta   90.00
_cell.angle_gamma   90.00
#
_symmetry.space_group_name_H-M   'P 1'
#
loop_
_entity.id
_entity.type
_entity.pdbx_description
1 polymer ?
#
loop_
_entity_poly.entity_id
_entity_poly.type
_entity_poly.pdbx_seq_one_letter_code
_entity_poly.pdbx_strand_id
1 'polypeptide(L)'
;MNLFSIHSIRTLLVVFTTILLFSSCSKDEPDPLDQYVGTWTETNAQAGNGLKITISKSGNTLTLADFAPNGSLTATVSGSGFQADNKNIATGIPQTFPDNSQGQFYLQNLGGSLSGGNLTLTYTLFSQSPTMYYKQDITKVFAKK
;
A
#
# COMPACT_ATOMS: atom_id res chain seq x y z
N MET A 1 -40.55 -58.96 21.29
CA MET A 1 -39.73 -58.02 22.08
C MET A 1 -38.29 -58.51 22.00
N ASN A 2 -37.38 -57.64 21.54
CA ASN A 2 -35.89 -57.69 21.52
C ASN A 2 -35.40 -57.11 20.18
N LEU A 3 -35.15 -55.79 20.09
CA LEU A 3 -34.01 -54.98 20.56
C LEU A 3 -32.88 -54.85 19.51
N PHE A 4 -32.88 -53.67 18.88
CA PHE A 4 -31.76 -52.86 18.38
C PHE A 4 -30.69 -53.47 17.45
N SER A 5 -30.88 -53.24 16.15
CA SER A 5 -29.77 -52.88 15.26
C SER A 5 -29.91 -51.42 14.86
N ILE A 6 -29.34 -50.52 15.66
CA ILE A 6 -29.15 -49.12 15.29
C ILE A 6 -27.70 -48.77 15.65
N HIS A 7 -26.76 -49.42 14.98
CA HIS A 7 -25.35 -49.05 15.04
C HIS A 7 -25.14 -47.77 14.23
N SER A 8 -25.30 -46.66 14.95
CA SER A 8 -24.37 -45.53 14.89
C SER A 8 -24.31 -44.69 13.61
N ILE A 9 -25.42 -44.01 13.31
CA ILE A 9 -25.44 -42.77 12.51
C ILE A 9 -24.53 -41.69 13.13
N ARG A 10 -24.34 -41.72 14.47
CA ARG A 10 -23.48 -40.78 15.19
C ARG A 10 -21.99 -40.93 14.84
N THR A 11 -21.47 -42.13 14.59
CA THR A 11 -20.05 -42.29 14.22
C THR A 11 -19.77 -41.78 12.81
N LEU A 12 -20.72 -41.96 11.88
CA LEU A 12 -20.57 -41.52 10.48
C LEU A 12 -20.54 -39.98 10.38
N LEU A 13 -21.36 -39.30 11.19
CA LEU A 13 -21.40 -37.83 11.23
C LEU A 13 -20.08 -37.24 11.77
N VAL A 14 -19.51 -37.86 12.81
CA VAL A 14 -18.25 -37.41 13.42
C VAL A 14 -17.08 -37.54 12.45
N VAL A 15 -17.03 -38.63 11.68
CA VAL A 15 -16.00 -38.86 10.64
C VAL A 15 -16.14 -37.86 9.48
N PHE A 16 -17.36 -37.51 9.07
CA PHE A 16 -17.57 -36.51 8.02
C PHE A 16 -17.19 -35.09 8.47
N THR A 17 -17.45 -34.74 9.73
CA THR A 17 -17.04 -33.44 10.30
C THR A 17 -15.52 -33.30 10.47
N THR A 18 -14.80 -34.37 10.83
CA THR A 18 -13.33 -34.32 10.94
C THR A 18 -12.64 -34.23 9.59
N ILE A 19 -13.14 -34.90 8.55
CA ILE A 19 -12.58 -34.79 7.18
C ILE A 19 -12.77 -33.38 6.58
N LEU A 20 -13.90 -32.72 6.88
CA LEU A 20 -14.14 -31.33 6.47
C LEU A 20 -13.23 -30.32 7.20
N LEU A 21 -12.81 -30.61 8.44
CA LEU A 21 -11.92 -29.75 9.23
C LEU A 21 -10.46 -29.80 8.75
N PHE A 22 -9.98 -30.93 8.23
CA PHE A 22 -8.63 -31.01 7.62
C PHE A 22 -8.57 -30.47 6.18
N SER A 23 -9.72 -30.21 5.56
CA SER A 23 -9.83 -29.54 4.27
C SER A 23 -9.98 -28.02 4.38
N SER A 24 -9.84 -27.46 5.59
CA SER A 24 -9.46 -26.05 5.77
C SER A 24 -8.00 -25.89 5.33
N CYS A 25 -7.77 -26.14 4.04
CA CYS A 25 -6.59 -25.77 3.31
C CYS A 25 -6.22 -24.36 3.74
N SER A 26 -5.03 -24.22 4.32
CA SER A 26 -4.22 -23.03 4.25
C SER A 26 -4.17 -22.60 2.78
N LYS A 27 -5.15 -21.81 2.33
CA LYS A 27 -4.99 -21.02 1.13
C LYS A 27 -3.96 -19.98 1.54
N ASP A 28 -2.79 -20.04 0.91
CA ASP A 28 -1.93 -18.86 0.78
C ASP A 28 -2.79 -17.80 0.08
N GLU A 29 -3.55 -17.04 0.87
CA GLU A 29 -4.25 -15.88 0.36
C GLU A 29 -3.16 -14.94 -0.15
N PRO A 30 -3.26 -14.47 -1.41
CA PRO A 30 -2.31 -13.52 -1.95
C PRO A 30 -2.25 -12.33 -1.00
N ASP A 31 -1.05 -11.94 -0.60
CA ASP A 31 -0.91 -10.83 0.33
C ASP A 31 -1.53 -9.59 -0.33
N PRO A 32 -2.46 -8.89 0.36
CA PRO A 32 -3.16 -7.75 -0.21
C PRO A 32 -2.25 -6.57 -0.56
N LEU A 33 -0.96 -6.59 -0.22
CA LEU A 33 0.02 -5.61 -0.66
C LEU A 33 0.59 -5.92 -2.06
N ASP A 34 0.55 -7.17 -2.51
CA ASP A 34 1.15 -7.60 -3.79
C ASP A 34 0.49 -6.93 -4.99
N GLN A 35 -0.79 -6.56 -4.89
CA GLN A 35 -1.52 -5.84 -5.94
C GLN A 35 -0.88 -4.49 -6.30
N TYR A 36 -0.20 -3.83 -5.34
CA TYR A 36 0.43 -2.53 -5.55
C TYR A 36 1.81 -2.63 -6.18
N VAL A 37 2.45 -3.80 -6.12
CA VAL A 37 3.82 -4.01 -6.60
C VAL A 37 3.88 -3.86 -8.11
N GLY A 38 4.89 -3.11 -8.57
CA GLY A 38 5.15 -2.87 -9.99
C GLY A 38 5.59 -1.45 -10.30
N THR A 39 5.63 -1.15 -11.60
CA THR A 39 5.88 0.19 -12.13
C THR A 39 4.56 0.80 -12.59
N TRP A 40 4.31 2.03 -12.19
CA TRP A 40 3.13 2.79 -12.55
C TRP A 40 3.52 4.13 -13.18
N THR A 41 2.75 4.59 -14.16
CA THR A 41 3.01 5.82 -14.91
C THR A 41 1.81 6.75 -14.78
N GLU A 42 2.07 8.01 -14.44
CA GLU A 42 1.03 9.03 -14.26
C GLU A 42 0.20 9.23 -15.54
N THR A 43 -1.12 9.17 -15.43
CA THR A 43 -2.02 9.19 -16.60
C THR A 43 -2.35 10.60 -17.08
N ASN A 44 -2.27 11.61 -16.21
CA ASN A 44 -2.69 12.99 -16.49
C ASN A 44 -1.52 13.98 -16.48
N ALA A 45 -0.33 13.52 -16.85
CA ALA A 45 0.85 14.37 -16.88
C ALA A 45 0.72 15.47 -17.94
N GLN A 46 0.95 16.72 -17.56
CA GLN A 46 1.08 17.79 -18.54
C GLN A 46 2.41 17.61 -19.31
N ALA A 47 2.32 17.56 -20.64
CA ALA A 47 3.44 17.63 -21.57
C ALA A 47 4.57 16.59 -21.37
N GLY A 48 4.23 15.30 -21.23
CA GLY A 48 5.21 14.20 -21.37
C GLY A 48 6.15 13.96 -20.19
N ASN A 49 6.08 14.78 -19.13
CA ASN A 49 6.85 14.62 -17.89
C ASN A 49 6.04 13.86 -16.82
N GLY A 50 5.43 12.75 -17.19
CA GLY A 50 4.65 11.94 -16.26
C GLY A 50 5.53 11.29 -15.22
N LEU A 51 5.13 11.40 -13.96
CA LEU A 51 5.83 10.71 -12.88
C LEU A 51 5.71 9.20 -13.10
N LYS A 52 6.85 8.52 -12.97
CA LYS A 52 6.90 7.07 -12.86
C LYS A 52 7.11 6.73 -11.40
N ILE A 53 6.32 5.83 -10.85
CA ILE A 53 6.53 5.31 -9.51
C ILE A 53 6.82 3.82 -9.57
N THR A 54 7.84 3.39 -8.85
CA THR A 54 8.16 1.99 -8.65
C THR A 54 7.79 1.60 -7.22
N ILE A 55 6.93 0.59 -7.07
CA ILE A 55 6.53 0.06 -5.77
C ILE A 55 7.13 -1.34 -5.62
N SER A 56 7.96 -1.52 -4.59
CA SER A 56 8.54 -2.80 -4.19
C SER A 56 8.07 -3.19 -2.79
N LYS A 57 8.17 -4.47 -2.47
CA LYS A 57 7.71 -5.04 -1.20
C LYS A 57 8.79 -5.86 -0.53
N SER A 58 8.90 -5.74 0.78
CA SER A 58 9.72 -6.60 1.65
C SER A 58 8.95 -6.90 2.94
N GLY A 59 8.49 -8.14 3.10
CA GLY A 59 7.53 -8.49 4.16
C GLY A 59 6.28 -7.61 4.07
N ASN A 60 5.89 -6.97 5.17
CA ASN A 60 4.73 -6.06 5.23
C ASN A 60 5.09 -4.59 4.95
N THR A 61 6.23 -4.37 4.30
CA THR A 61 6.74 -3.02 3.99
C THR A 61 6.71 -2.78 2.49
N LEU A 62 6.08 -1.68 2.08
CA LEU A 62 6.13 -1.16 0.73
C LEU A 62 7.13 -0.01 0.64
N THR A 63 7.95 -0.02 -0.41
CA THR A 63 8.84 1.07 -0.77
C THR A 63 8.38 1.66 -2.08
N LEU A 64 8.04 2.94 -2.06
CA LEU A 64 7.69 3.76 -3.20
C LEU A 64 8.95 4.53 -3.61
N ALA A 65 9.37 4.40 -4.86
CA ALA A 65 10.50 5.13 -5.42
C ALA A 65 10.08 5.94 -6.65
N ASP A 66 10.88 6.93 -7.00
CA ASP A 66 10.75 7.78 -8.19
C ASP A 66 9.52 8.71 -8.19
N PHE A 67 8.92 8.94 -7.03
CA PHE A 67 7.62 9.59 -6.88
C PHE A 67 7.65 11.15 -6.99
N ALA A 68 8.70 11.73 -7.60
CA ALA A 68 8.82 13.17 -7.88
C ALA A 68 9.49 13.46 -9.23
N PRO A 69 9.39 14.71 -9.73
CA PRO A 69 10.19 15.14 -10.86
C PRO A 69 11.67 14.83 -10.60
N ASN A 70 12.32 14.18 -11.58
CA ASN A 70 13.70 13.68 -11.53
C ASN A 70 13.94 12.43 -10.65
N GLY A 71 12.90 11.71 -10.22
CA GLY A 71 13.04 10.40 -9.58
C GLY A 71 13.57 10.43 -8.14
N SER A 72 13.42 11.54 -7.43
CA SER A 72 14.20 11.81 -6.21
C SER A 72 13.52 11.37 -4.90
N LEU A 73 12.20 11.22 -4.85
CA LEU A 73 11.50 10.89 -3.61
C LEU A 73 11.37 9.37 -3.42
N THR A 74 11.80 8.90 -2.24
CA THR A 74 11.52 7.55 -1.74
C THR A 74 10.66 7.64 -0.48
N ALA A 75 9.67 6.75 -0.36
CA ALA A 75 8.82 6.65 0.81
C ALA A 75 8.63 5.19 1.21
N THR A 76 8.69 4.91 2.51
CA THR A 76 8.50 3.57 3.06
C THR A 76 7.25 3.53 3.92
N VAL A 77 6.38 2.57 3.64
CA VAL A 77 5.11 2.37 4.33
C VAL A 77 5.10 0.95 4.90
N SER A 78 4.73 0.81 6.18
CA SER A 78 4.66 -0.49 6.85
C SER A 78 3.33 -0.62 7.56
N GLY A 79 2.69 -1.79 7.48
CA GLY A 79 1.39 -2.04 8.10
C GLY A 79 0.47 -2.92 7.25
N SER A 80 -0.82 -2.91 7.57
CA SER A 80 -1.86 -3.56 6.78
C SER A 80 -2.40 -2.59 5.73
N GLY A 81 -2.02 -2.77 4.47
CA GLY A 81 -2.47 -1.93 3.36
C GLY A 81 -1.51 -0.81 2.97
N PHE A 82 -1.84 -0.10 1.90
CA PHE A 82 -1.04 1.02 1.38
C PHE A 82 -1.43 2.31 2.11
N GLN A 83 -1.08 2.42 3.39
CA GLN A 83 -1.33 3.62 4.19
C GLN A 83 -0.18 3.90 5.15
N ALA A 84 0.30 5.13 5.18
CA ALA A 84 1.14 5.61 6.25
C ALA A 84 0.24 6.09 7.38
N ASP A 85 0.26 5.41 8.54
CA ASP A 85 -0.56 5.68 9.74
C ASP A 85 -0.41 7.11 10.32
N ASN A 86 -0.77 8.14 9.55
CA ASN A 86 -0.55 9.56 9.85
C ASN A 86 0.91 9.90 10.24
N LYS A 87 1.88 9.10 9.78
CA LYS A 87 3.31 9.31 10.06
C LYS A 87 3.93 10.28 9.07
N ASN A 88 4.81 11.13 9.57
CA ASN A 88 5.70 11.91 8.72
C ASN A 88 6.74 10.98 8.09
N ILE A 89 6.73 10.86 6.78
CA ILE A 89 7.75 10.12 6.03
C ILE A 89 8.73 11.15 5.47
N ALA A 90 9.95 11.14 6.01
CA ALA A 90 11.05 11.91 5.48
C ALA A 90 11.39 11.41 4.07
N THR A 91 11.47 12.32 3.10
CA THR A 91 11.74 11.94 1.71
C THR A 91 13.22 11.97 1.33
N GLY A 92 14.07 12.50 2.23
CA GLY A 92 15.50 12.73 1.99
C GLY A 92 15.83 13.92 1.10
N ILE A 93 14.83 14.69 0.63
CA ILE A 93 15.06 15.81 -0.28
C ILE A 93 15.13 17.13 0.50
N PRO A 94 16.30 17.80 0.52
CA PRO A 94 16.43 19.11 1.13
C PRO A 94 15.65 20.16 0.32
N GLN A 95 15.21 21.21 1.00
CA GLN A 95 14.51 22.33 0.41
C GLN A 95 15.14 23.64 0.88
N THR A 96 15.46 24.51 -0.06
CA THR A 96 15.84 25.90 0.24
C THR A 96 14.64 26.80 -0.07
N PHE A 97 14.18 27.54 0.94
CA PHE A 97 13.10 28.50 0.76
C PHE A 97 13.60 29.82 0.16
N PRO A 98 12.70 30.67 -0.38
CA PRO A 98 13.07 31.97 -0.97
C PRO A 98 13.81 32.93 -0.01
N ASP A 99 13.64 32.77 1.30
CA ASP A 99 14.34 33.54 2.33
C ASP A 99 15.71 32.92 2.72
N ASN A 100 16.17 31.93 1.95
CA ASN A 100 17.37 31.13 2.16
C ASN A 100 17.32 30.20 3.38
N SER A 101 16.21 30.14 4.10
CA SER A 101 16.05 29.17 5.18
C SER A 101 16.04 27.74 4.63
N GLN A 102 16.59 26.81 5.42
CA GLN A 102 16.71 25.41 5.04
C GLN A 102 15.56 24.60 5.65
N GLY A 103 15.06 23.65 4.87
CA GLY A 103 14.08 22.66 5.29
C GLY A 103 14.29 21.35 4.56
N GLN A 104 13.32 20.45 4.73
CA GLN A 104 13.28 19.16 4.05
C GLN A 104 11.84 18.85 3.67
N PHE A 105 11.64 18.11 2.57
CA PHE A 105 10.33 17.59 2.22
C PHE A 105 9.95 16.35 3.03
N TYR A 106 8.69 16.31 3.41
CA TYR A 106 8.06 15.22 4.13
C TYR A 106 6.72 14.88 3.47
N LEU A 107 6.33 13.61 3.59
CA LEU A 107 4.99 13.14 3.23
C LEU A 107 4.19 12.87 4.51
N GLN A 108 2.91 13.23 4.47
CA GLN A 108 1.90 12.88 5.47
C GLN A 108 0.70 12.26 4.77
N ASN A 109 -0.09 11.49 5.52
CA ASN A 109 -1.38 10.94 5.08
C ASN A 109 -1.28 10.18 3.74
N LEU A 110 -0.15 9.52 3.49
CA LEU A 110 0.05 8.75 2.28
C LEU A 110 -0.91 7.56 2.26
N GLY A 111 -1.77 7.51 1.26
CA GLY A 111 -2.72 6.44 1.00
C GLY A 111 -2.66 6.02 -0.46
N GLY A 112 -2.87 4.73 -0.71
CA GLY A 112 -2.95 4.15 -2.05
C GLY A 112 -4.19 3.28 -2.20
N SER A 113 -4.85 3.38 -3.35
CA SER A 113 -6.00 2.55 -3.69
C SER A 113 -5.95 2.13 -5.15
N LEU A 114 -6.37 0.90 -5.43
CA LEU A 114 -6.51 0.37 -6.78
C LEU A 114 -7.97 0.31 -7.20
N SER A 115 -8.28 0.90 -8.35
CA SER A 115 -9.62 0.83 -8.94
C SER A 115 -9.53 0.86 -10.46
N GLY A 116 -10.22 -0.05 -11.15
CA GLY A 116 -10.25 -0.11 -12.61
C GLY A 116 -8.86 -0.27 -13.26
N GLY A 117 -7.91 -0.92 -12.60
CA GLY A 117 -6.53 -1.08 -13.08
C GLY A 117 -5.62 0.13 -12.86
N ASN A 118 -6.13 1.19 -12.23
CA ASN A 118 -5.36 2.39 -11.91
C ASN A 118 -5.00 2.44 -10.42
N LEU A 119 -3.77 2.87 -10.13
CA LEU A 119 -3.30 3.23 -8.81
C LEU A 119 -3.59 4.71 -8.56
N THR A 120 -4.37 5.00 -7.53
CA THR A 120 -4.53 6.37 -7.03
C THR A 120 -3.70 6.52 -5.76
N LEU A 121 -2.84 7.54 -5.73
CA LEU A 121 -2.09 7.94 -4.55
C LEU A 121 -2.59 9.29 -4.06
N THR A 122 -2.86 9.36 -2.76
CA THR A 122 -3.24 10.58 -2.05
C THR A 122 -2.24 10.83 -0.93
N TYR A 123 -1.70 12.03 -0.82
CA TYR A 123 -0.76 12.38 0.24
C TYR A 123 -0.65 13.89 0.39
N THR A 124 -0.13 14.32 1.53
CA THR A 124 0.23 15.70 1.80
C THR A 124 1.75 15.83 1.67
N LEU A 125 2.24 16.64 0.74
CA LEU A 125 3.65 17.05 0.67
C LEU A 125 3.82 18.33 1.49
N PHE A 126 4.76 18.36 2.43
CA PHE A 126 5.03 19.57 3.19
C PHE A 126 6.52 19.75 3.48
N SER A 127 6.91 20.99 3.76
CA SER A 127 8.24 21.38 4.23
C SER A 127 8.10 22.57 5.16
N GLN A 128 8.99 22.68 6.14
CA GLN A 128 9.00 23.78 7.09
C GLN A 128 10.42 24.21 7.44
N SER A 129 10.57 25.49 7.73
CA SER A 129 11.73 26.12 8.34
C SER A 129 11.25 26.98 9.53
N PRO A 130 12.15 27.65 10.28
CA PRO A 130 11.73 28.57 11.35
C PRO A 130 10.84 29.74 10.87
N THR A 131 10.93 30.10 9.59
CA THR A 131 10.32 31.30 9.02
C THR A 131 9.34 31.01 7.88
N MET A 132 9.37 29.81 7.31
CA MET A 132 8.60 29.45 6.12
C MET A 132 7.91 28.10 6.27
N TYR A 133 6.77 27.97 5.60
CA TYR A 133 5.98 26.75 5.56
C TYR A 133 5.42 26.52 4.16
N TYR A 134 5.56 25.31 3.66
CA TYR A 134 4.95 24.85 2.42
C TYR A 134 4.14 23.58 2.71
N LYS A 135 2.92 23.53 2.19
CA LYS A 135 2.05 22.36 2.26
C LYS A 135 1.20 22.27 1.01
N GLN A 136 1.11 21.07 0.45
CA GLN A 136 0.25 20.79 -0.68
C GLN A 136 -0.34 19.39 -0.53
N ASP A 137 -1.66 19.31 -0.64
CA ASP A 137 -2.35 18.03 -0.77
C ASP A 137 -2.34 17.63 -2.24
N ILE A 138 -1.96 16.39 -2.50
CA ILE A 138 -1.76 15.88 -3.86
C ILE A 138 -2.53 14.58 -4.02
N THR A 139 -3.24 14.49 -5.15
CA THR A 139 -3.84 13.26 -5.66
C THR A 139 -3.30 13.00 -7.05
N LYS A 140 -2.77 11.80 -7.28
CA LYS A 140 -2.21 11.38 -8.56
C LYS A 140 -2.77 10.02 -8.95
N VAL A 141 -3.06 9.85 -10.23
CA VAL A 141 -3.55 8.59 -10.79
C VAL A 141 -2.50 8.06 -11.74
N PHE A 142 -2.18 6.78 -11.59
CA PHE A 142 -1.18 6.07 -12.36
C PHE A 142 -1.78 4.82 -12.98
N ALA A 143 -1.38 4.51 -14.21
CA ALA A 143 -1.68 3.25 -14.88
C ALA A 143 -0.49 2.30 -14.77
N LYS A 144 -0.77 0.99 -14.67
CA LYS A 144 0.28 -0.03 -14.66
C LYS A 144 0.91 -0.10 -16.06
N LYS A 145 2.25 -0.14 -16.11
CA LYS A 145 2.99 -0.32 -17.37
C LYS A 145 3.04 -1.80 -17.76
#